data_AF-A0A7C4EMB8-F1
#
_entry.id   AF-A0A7C4EMB8-F1
#
_cell.length_a   1.000
_cell.length_b   1.000
_cell.length_c   1.000
_cell.angle_alpha   90.00
_cell.angle_beta   90.00
_cell.angle_gamma   90.00
#
_symmetry.space_group_name_H-M   'P 1'
#
loop_
_entity.id
_entity.type
_entity.pdbx_description
1 polymer ?
#
loop_
_entity_poly.entity_id
_entity_poly.type
_entity_poly.pdbx_seq_one_letter_code
_entity_poly.pdbx_strand_id
1 'polypeptide(L)' 'VNTAIAVAGDPVAMARAFKLAVQSAEIAMGAGPIEQQETASASSPLTGFLES' A
#
# COMPACT_ATOMS: atom_id res chain seq x y z
N VAL A 1 2.93 -13.06 -9.29
CA VAL A 1 3.99 -12.24 -9.95
C VAL A 1 4.29 -12.75 -11.36
N ASN A 2 4.62 -14.03 -11.56
CA ASN A 2 4.98 -14.59 -12.88
C ASN A 2 3.91 -14.37 -13.96
N THR A 3 2.65 -14.73 -13.70
CA THR A 3 1.55 -14.51 -14.65
C THR A 3 1.28 -13.02 -14.88
N ALA A 4 1.30 -12.21 -13.82
CA ALA A 4 1.05 -10.76 -13.89
C ALA A 4 2.12 -10.02 -14.71
N ILE A 5 3.38 -10.44 -14.63
CA ILE A 5 4.47 -9.92 -15.47
C ILE A 5 4.32 -10.43 -16.91
N ALA A 6 4.06 -11.74 -17.10
CA ALA A 6 4.04 -12.36 -18.41
C ALA A 6 2.94 -11.84 -19.34
N VAL A 7 1.79 -11.43 -18.80
CA VAL A 7 0.65 -10.91 -19.58
C VAL A 7 0.54 -9.38 -19.57
N ALA A 8 1.49 -8.68 -18.94
CA ALA A 8 1.47 -7.22 -18.90
C ALA A 8 1.75 -6.62 -20.29
N GLY A 9 1.14 -5.47 -20.58
CA GLY A 9 1.44 -4.71 -21.81
C GLY A 9 2.90 -4.26 -21.89
N ASP A 10 3.54 -4.05 -20.73
CA ASP A 10 4.99 -3.89 -20.60
C ASP A 10 5.51 -4.78 -19.44
N PRO A 11 5.97 -6.01 -19.76
CA PRO A 11 6.50 -6.95 -18.76
C PRO A 11 7.72 -6.41 -18.00
N VAL A 12 8.56 -5.59 -18.65
CA VAL A 12 9.79 -5.06 -18.02
C VAL A 12 9.42 -3.99 -17.00
N ALA A 13 8.50 -3.08 -17.34
CA ALA A 13 7.98 -2.11 -16.39
C ALA A 13 7.27 -2.81 -15.22
N MET A 14 6.46 -3.85 -15.49
CA MET A 14 5.77 -4.61 -14.45
C MET A 14 6.75 -5.32 -13.49
N ALA A 15 7.83 -5.92 -14.02
CA ALA A 15 8.87 -6.54 -13.20
C ALA A 15 9.57 -5.51 -12.30
N ARG A 16 9.86 -4.31 -12.82
CA ARG A 16 10.43 -3.20 -12.03
C ARG A 16 9.47 -2.75 -10.93
N ALA A 17 8.18 -2.62 -11.24
CA ALA A 17 7.17 -2.25 -10.27
C ALA A 17 7.08 -3.25 -9.11
N PHE A 18 7.06 -4.56 -9.40
CA PHE A 18 7.06 -5.60 -8.36
C PHE A 18 8.33 -5.56 -7.51
N LYS A 19 9.50 -5.31 -8.12
CA LYS A 19 10.75 -5.14 -7.35
C LYS A 19 10.64 -4.00 -6.33
N LEU A 20 10.16 -2.83 -6.78
CA LEU A 20 9.99 -1.68 -5.90
C LEU A 20 8.96 -1.96 -4.80
N ALA A 21 7.85 -2.60 -5.12
CA ALA A 21 6.82 -2.95 -4.14
C ALA A 21 7.36 -3.84 -3.01
N VAL A 22 8.19 -4.83 -3.34
CA VAL A 22 8.83 -5.71 -2.34
C VAL A 22 9.81 -4.94 -1.47
N GLN A 23 10.64 -4.08 -2.06
CA GLN A 23 11.60 -3.25 -1.30
C GLN A 23 10.89 -2.30 -0.34
N SER A 24 9.80 -1.66 -0.80
CA SER A 24 8.98 -0.80 0.07
C SER A 24 8.34 -1.59 1.21
N ALA A 25 7.86 -2.81 0.94
CA ALA A 25 7.27 -3.66 1.97
C ALA A 25 8.30 -4.05 3.03
N GLU A 26 9.53 -4.40 2.64
CA GLU A 26 10.62 -4.70 3.57
C GLU A 26 10.94 -3.52 4.50
N ILE A 27 11.06 -2.32 3.93
CA ILE A 27 11.27 -1.09 4.70
C ILE A 27 10.10 -0.84 5.66
N ALA A 28 8.86 -0.97 5.17
CA ALA A 28 7.66 -0.74 5.98
C ALA A 28 7.56 -1.72 7.17
N MET A 29 7.92 -3.00 6.97
CA MET A 29 7.97 -3.97 8.05
C MET A 29 9.00 -3.59 9.12
N GLY A 30 10.19 -3.13 8.69
CA GLY A 30 11.23 -2.67 9.61
C GLY A 30 10.90 -1.36 10.34
N ALA A 31 10.07 -0.51 9.73
CA ALA A 31 9.64 0.76 10.31
C ALA A 31 8.57 0.63 11.40
N GLY A 32 7.96 -0.56 11.55
CA GLY A 32 6.85 -0.77 12.48
C GLY A 32 5.54 -0.20 11.92
N PRO A 33 4.80 -0.94 11.07
CA PRO A 33 3.49 -0.51 10.61
C PRO A 33 2.53 -0.37 11.80
N ILE A 34 1.51 0.47 11.64
CA ILE A 34 0.50 0.67 12.68
C ILE A 34 -0.16 -0.66 13.05
N GLU A 35 -0.39 -0.86 14.35
CA GLU A 35 -1.16 -2.01 14.82
C GLU A 35 -2.59 -1.96 14.28
N GLN A 36 -3.15 -3.15 14.08
CA GLN A 36 -4.55 -3.27 13.71
C GLN A 36 -5.42 -2.72 14.84
N GLN A 37 -6.36 -1.84 14.49
CA GLN A 37 -7.32 -1.31 15.45
C GLN A 37 -8.49 -2.29 15.62
N GLU A 38 -8.83 -2.61 16.87
CA GLU A 38 -9.99 -3.45 17.23
C GLU A 38 -11.33 -2.72 17.03
N THR A 39 -11.31 -1.38 17.04
CA THR A 39 -12.48 -0.54 16.85
C THR A 39 -12.39 0.23 15.54
N ALA A 40 -13.54 0.45 14.91
CA ALA A 40 -13.61 1.30 13.74
C ALA A 40 -13.40 2.77 14.13
N SER A 41 -12.52 3.46 13.41
CA SER A 41 -12.37 4.91 13.46
C SER A 41 -12.78 5.51 12.11
N ALA A 42 -13.50 6.63 12.12
CA ALA A 42 -13.88 7.31 10.90
C ALA A 42 -12.62 7.86 10.21
N SER A 43 -12.34 7.41 8.99
CA SER A 43 -11.24 7.94 8.17
C SER A 43 -11.43 9.41 7.78
N SER A 44 -12.66 9.91 7.93
CA SER A 44 -13.03 11.31 7.70
C SER A 44 -14.06 11.73 8.76
N PRO A 45 -13.62 12.16 9.95
CA PRO A 45 -14.53 12.57 11.02
C PRO A 45 -15.38 13.77 10.60
N LEU A 46 -16.70 13.68 10.78
CA LEU A 46 -17.64 14.77 10.49
C LEU A 46 -17.33 16.05 11.29
N THR A 47 -16.75 15.90 12.48
CA THR A 47 -16.35 17.03 13.35
C THR A 47 -15.35 17.98 12.66
N GLY A 48 -14.41 17.45 11.88
CA GLY A 48 -13.45 18.29 11.13
C GLY A 48 -14.08 19.02 9.94
N PHE A 49 -15.23 18.58 9.45
CA PHE A 49 -15.96 19.23 8.35
C PHE A 49 -16.88 20.36 8.83
N LEU A 50 -17.37 20.30 10.08
CA LEU A 50 -18.32 21.27 10.63
C LEU A 50 -17.65 22.44 11.37
N GLU A 51 -16.37 22.32 11.73
CA GLU A 51 -15.60 23.35 12.46
C GLU A 51 -14.72 24.24 11.55
N SER A 52 -14.85 24.11 10.22
CA SER A 52 -14.17 24.94 9.21
C SER A 52 -15.08 26.02 8.64
#